data_AF-A0A962DP11-F1
#
_entry.id   AF-A0A962DP11-F1
#
_cell.length_a   1.000
_cell.length_b   1.000
_cell.length_c   1.000
_cell.angle_alpha   90.00
_cell.angle_beta   90.00
_cell.angle_gamma   90.00
#
_symmetry.space_group_name_H-M   'P 1'
#
loop_
_entity.id
_entity.type
_entity.pdbx_description
1 polymer ?
#
loop_
_entity_poly.entity_id
_entity_poly.type
_entity_poly.pdbx_seq_one_letter_code
_entity_poly.pdbx_strand_id
1 'polypeptide(L)'
;MRMSCSAVLLLWVLGTAPLLAASYQYQALIDLDGDGSSGCLVESGDVGVAGSELRALARSDRVSVVEVAIQSCRDGSWHDEFRSTEPVAIGHGQGDAGSDRIAWSLPLNQFAAWPRVSMRLMAERLDLAASDAVGDGTQAAIVALDLGQAARPIPLLGGLGLLLMALMLGWLGRRHLHRAGAAVPLGIGWLALLALTLAPPIAPVHADSARSVVAWDVGNDSADAGSDILRAEVAVVGGNLAFQFDVNNIEDNGLPDHAKVLFIGNSLTYSHDMPMMLEAIVAQTGKVLVADAITAPNAALEDHFRQRTAHTALANGGYSWVIMQQGPSSLPESQAHLRTWASRFDPLIRAGGARPALYMVWPDASRSAFFDDVRDSYSEAALAINGMFIPAGEAWREAWRAVPTLPLYDSDQFHPSVLGSYAAALSIYAELYQQSPSGLPAQLRLRNGALLHFDPDQLRSVQAAVWRTHLSLGRRGG
;
A
#
# COMPACT_ATOMS: atom_id res chain seq x y z
N MET A 1 -73.86 21.53 -19.17
CA MET A 1 -72.58 20.91 -19.55
C MET A 1 -71.43 21.66 -18.91
N ARG A 2 -70.93 21.21 -17.75
CA ARG A 2 -69.57 21.48 -17.27
C ARG A 2 -69.15 20.26 -16.45
N MET A 3 -68.27 19.45 -17.04
CA MET A 3 -67.74 18.23 -16.44
C MET A 3 -66.65 18.59 -15.42
N SER A 4 -66.69 17.89 -14.30
CA SER A 4 -65.66 17.83 -13.26
C SER A 4 -64.39 17.22 -13.83
N CYS A 5 -63.23 17.79 -13.52
CA CYS A 5 -61.93 17.20 -13.82
C CYS A 5 -61.07 17.26 -12.55
N SER A 6 -61.14 16.21 -11.74
CA SER A 6 -60.18 15.93 -10.67
C SER A 6 -58.88 15.45 -11.31
N ALA A 7 -57.81 16.24 -11.21
CA ALA A 7 -56.47 15.83 -11.60
C ALA A 7 -55.85 15.02 -10.45
N VAL A 8 -55.71 13.71 -10.64
CA VAL A 8 -54.88 12.84 -9.80
C VAL A 8 -53.44 13.06 -10.22
N LEU A 9 -52.64 13.68 -9.34
CA LEU A 9 -51.18 13.72 -9.47
C LEU A 9 -50.63 12.34 -9.07
N LEU A 10 -50.21 11.52 -10.04
CA LEU A 10 -49.36 10.36 -9.77
C LEU A 10 -47.92 10.86 -9.61
N LEU A 11 -47.42 10.91 -8.36
CA LEU A 11 -45.98 10.97 -8.11
C LEU A 11 -45.37 9.62 -8.43
N TRP A 12 -44.63 9.53 -9.54
CA TRP A 12 -43.64 8.49 -9.75
C TRP A 12 -42.40 8.86 -8.93
N VAL A 13 -42.24 8.27 -7.75
CA VAL A 13 -40.94 8.22 -7.07
C VAL A 13 -40.15 7.08 -7.72
N LEU A 14 -39.43 7.38 -8.79
CA LEU A 14 -38.34 6.52 -9.24
C LEU A 14 -37.17 6.74 -8.28
N GLY A 15 -37.03 5.82 -7.33
CA GLY A 15 -35.81 5.67 -6.56
C GLY A 15 -34.70 5.18 -7.49
N THR A 16 -33.89 6.11 -7.98
CA THR A 16 -32.52 5.82 -8.40
C THR A 16 -31.62 6.50 -7.40
N ALA A 17 -31.19 5.77 -6.37
CA ALA A 17 -29.92 6.14 -5.74
C ALA A 17 -28.87 6.11 -6.86
N PRO A 18 -28.09 7.18 -7.06
CA PRO A 18 -26.99 7.10 -8.02
C PRO A 18 -26.07 5.97 -7.53
N LEU A 19 -25.83 4.97 -8.38
CA LEU A 19 -24.64 4.13 -8.23
C LEU A 19 -23.47 5.12 -8.18
N LEU A 20 -22.79 5.23 -7.03
CA LEU A 20 -21.57 6.01 -6.94
C LEU A 20 -20.61 5.42 -7.98
N ALA A 21 -20.18 6.23 -8.94
CA ALA A 21 -19.28 5.78 -9.99
C ALA A 21 -17.97 5.36 -9.32
N ALA A 22 -17.55 4.11 -9.54
CA ALA A 22 -16.25 3.65 -9.06
C ALA A 22 -15.13 4.50 -9.66
N SER A 23 -14.15 4.84 -8.84
CA SER A 23 -12.95 5.57 -9.22
C SER A 23 -11.78 4.64 -9.52
N TYR A 24 -11.75 3.45 -8.91
CA TYR A 24 -10.68 2.47 -9.06
C TYR A 24 -11.20 1.07 -9.36
N GLN A 25 -10.39 0.28 -10.08
CA GLN A 25 -10.59 -1.13 -10.36
C GLN A 25 -9.32 -1.90 -10.01
N TYR A 26 -9.45 -2.83 -9.06
CA TYR A 26 -8.42 -3.79 -8.68
C TYR A 26 -8.76 -5.12 -9.32
N GLN A 27 -7.79 -5.79 -9.92
CA GLN A 27 -8.06 -7.03 -10.65
C GLN A 27 -6.91 -8.03 -10.58
N ALA A 28 -7.27 -9.30 -10.43
CA ALA A 28 -6.40 -10.43 -10.71
C ALA A 28 -6.78 -10.98 -12.08
N LEU A 29 -5.87 -10.85 -13.04
CA LEU A 29 -5.97 -11.42 -14.38
C LEU A 29 -5.40 -12.83 -14.34
N ILE A 30 -6.24 -13.83 -14.55
CA ILE A 30 -5.93 -15.23 -14.30
C ILE A 30 -5.75 -15.95 -15.63
N ASP A 31 -4.55 -16.50 -15.79
CA ASP A 31 -4.12 -17.37 -16.89
C ASP A 31 -4.31 -18.83 -16.45
N LEU A 32 -5.26 -19.51 -17.09
CA LEU A 32 -5.70 -20.87 -16.73
C LEU A 32 -4.92 -21.96 -17.49
N ASP A 33 -4.50 -21.70 -18.71
CA ASP A 33 -3.86 -22.70 -19.59
C ASP A 33 -2.36 -22.47 -19.81
N GLY A 34 -1.83 -21.31 -19.40
CA GLY A 34 -0.45 -20.89 -19.58
C GLY A 34 -0.13 -20.41 -20.99
N ASP A 35 -1.15 -20.21 -21.84
CA ASP A 35 -0.99 -19.82 -23.23
C ASP A 35 -1.27 -18.32 -23.42
N GLY A 36 -0.21 -17.53 -23.58
CA GLY A 36 -0.33 -16.09 -23.85
C GLY A 36 -1.05 -15.72 -25.16
N SER A 37 -1.40 -16.69 -26.00
CA SER A 37 -2.14 -16.49 -27.25
C SER A 37 -3.65 -16.77 -27.15
N SER A 38 -4.12 -17.34 -26.05
CA SER A 38 -5.54 -17.50 -25.72
C SER A 38 -6.01 -16.33 -24.84
N GLY A 39 -7.27 -16.37 -24.39
CA GLY A 39 -7.82 -15.37 -23.48
C GLY A 39 -7.99 -13.96 -24.05
N CYS A 40 -8.13 -12.99 -23.14
CA CYS A 40 -8.37 -11.58 -23.44
C CYS A 40 -7.11 -10.75 -23.17
N LEU A 41 -6.96 -9.67 -23.93
CA LEU A 41 -6.00 -8.61 -23.65
C LEU A 41 -6.63 -7.58 -22.72
N VAL A 42 -5.90 -7.19 -21.69
CA VAL A 42 -6.19 -6.02 -20.86
C VAL A 42 -5.09 -5.00 -21.11
N GLU A 43 -5.48 -3.89 -21.72
CA GLU A 43 -4.63 -2.71 -21.86
C GLU A 43 -5.04 -1.73 -20.75
N SER A 44 -4.11 -1.44 -19.84
CA SER A 44 -4.30 -0.48 -18.76
C SER A 44 -3.05 0.39 -18.73
N GLY A 45 -3.18 1.68 -19.06
CA GLY A 45 -2.04 2.59 -19.20
C GLY A 45 -0.96 2.03 -20.15
N ASP A 46 0.29 1.97 -19.67
CA ASP A 46 1.44 1.42 -20.40
C ASP A 46 1.64 -0.10 -20.18
N VAL A 47 0.82 -0.74 -19.34
CA VAL A 47 0.93 -2.17 -19.00
C VAL A 47 -0.13 -2.98 -19.73
N GLY A 48 0.32 -3.81 -20.68
CA GLY A 48 -0.52 -4.77 -21.41
C GLY A 48 -0.39 -6.19 -20.87
N VAL A 49 -1.51 -6.82 -20.51
CA VAL A 49 -1.56 -8.23 -20.11
C VAL A 49 -2.44 -9.03 -21.05
N ALA A 50 -1.83 -9.95 -21.80
CA ALA A 50 -2.51 -10.91 -22.67
C ALA A 50 -2.58 -12.30 -22.01
N GLY A 51 -3.40 -13.21 -22.57
CA GLY A 51 -3.49 -14.60 -22.08
C GLY A 51 -4.31 -14.75 -20.81
N SER A 52 -5.38 -13.97 -20.64
CA SER A 52 -6.22 -14.05 -19.42
C SER A 52 -7.61 -14.57 -19.75
N GLU A 53 -7.92 -15.78 -19.29
CA GLU A 53 -9.22 -16.45 -19.51
C GLU A 53 -10.24 -16.05 -18.45
N LEU A 54 -9.77 -15.69 -17.25
CA LEU A 54 -10.61 -15.20 -16.16
C LEU A 54 -10.04 -13.89 -15.61
N ARG A 55 -10.92 -13.03 -15.12
CA ARG A 55 -10.51 -11.95 -14.21
C ARG A 55 -11.43 -11.87 -13.01
N ALA A 56 -10.80 -11.73 -11.85
CA ALA A 56 -11.44 -11.40 -10.59
C ALA A 56 -11.22 -9.93 -10.33
N LEU A 57 -12.27 -9.12 -10.24
CA LEU A 57 -12.14 -7.67 -10.04
C LEU A 57 -12.95 -7.17 -8.84
N ALA A 58 -12.45 -6.09 -8.24
CA ALA A 58 -13.11 -5.28 -7.23
C ALA A 58 -13.04 -3.82 -7.66
N ARG A 59 -14.17 -3.11 -7.64
CA ARG A 59 -14.22 -1.67 -7.92
C ARG A 59 -14.52 -0.89 -6.67
N SER A 60 -13.86 0.25 -6.52
CA SER A 60 -14.00 1.11 -5.35
C SER A 60 -14.32 2.56 -5.73
N ASP A 61 -15.13 3.22 -4.91
CA ASP A 61 -15.40 4.66 -4.93
C ASP A 61 -14.51 5.46 -3.97
N ARG A 62 -13.35 4.89 -3.58
CA ARG A 62 -12.38 5.38 -2.55
C ARG A 62 -12.76 5.09 -1.11
N VAL A 63 -14.04 4.91 -0.80
CA VAL A 63 -14.51 4.70 0.58
C VAL A 63 -14.88 3.24 0.80
N SER A 64 -15.48 2.62 -0.20
CA SER A 64 -15.89 1.21 -0.17
C SER A 64 -15.51 0.51 -1.46
N VAL A 65 -15.34 -0.80 -1.40
CA VAL A 65 -15.48 -1.68 -2.55
C VAL A 65 -16.97 -1.76 -2.86
N VAL A 66 -17.41 -1.14 -3.96
CA VAL A 66 -18.82 -1.02 -4.35
C VAL A 66 -19.28 -2.12 -5.29
N GLU A 67 -18.32 -2.84 -5.89
CA GLU A 67 -18.60 -3.96 -6.80
C GLU A 67 -17.48 -4.98 -6.73
N VAL A 68 -17.83 -6.26 -6.76
CA VAL A 68 -16.90 -7.36 -7.02
C VAL A 68 -17.47 -8.24 -8.12
N ALA A 69 -16.64 -8.67 -9.05
CA ALA A 69 -17.08 -9.50 -10.17
C ALA A 69 -16.05 -10.55 -10.56
N ILE A 70 -16.54 -11.61 -11.17
CA ILE A 70 -15.74 -12.59 -11.91
C ILE A 70 -16.23 -12.56 -13.33
N GLN A 71 -15.28 -12.41 -14.24
CA GLN A 71 -15.56 -12.42 -15.66
C GLN A 71 -14.71 -13.46 -16.37
N SER A 72 -15.29 -14.10 -17.37
CA SER A 72 -14.57 -14.98 -18.28
C SER A 72 -14.38 -14.31 -19.64
N CYS A 73 -13.26 -14.60 -20.26
CA CYS A 73 -13.00 -14.20 -21.63
C CYS A 73 -13.65 -15.20 -22.58
N ARG A 74 -14.49 -14.72 -23.49
CA ARG A 74 -15.00 -15.48 -24.64
C ARG A 74 -14.93 -14.60 -25.87
N ASP A 75 -14.36 -15.14 -26.94
CA ASP A 75 -14.22 -14.45 -28.23
C ASP A 75 -13.57 -13.05 -28.09
N GLY A 76 -12.56 -12.94 -27.21
CA GLY A 76 -11.85 -11.68 -26.94
C GLY A 76 -12.65 -10.64 -26.15
N SER A 77 -13.79 -11.01 -25.57
CA SER A 77 -14.65 -10.13 -24.77
C SER A 77 -14.88 -10.68 -23.36
N TRP A 78 -14.97 -9.77 -22.39
CA TRP A 78 -15.26 -10.12 -21.00
C TRP A 78 -16.76 -10.30 -20.75
N HIS A 79 -17.13 -11.39 -20.08
CA HIS A 79 -18.50 -11.70 -19.72
C HIS A 79 -18.63 -12.02 -18.23
N ASP A 80 -19.66 -11.49 -17.58
CA ASP A 80 -19.95 -11.76 -16.17
C ASP A 80 -20.31 -13.23 -15.93
N GLU A 81 -19.56 -13.88 -15.05
CA GLU A 81 -19.93 -15.14 -14.41
C GLU A 81 -20.59 -14.89 -13.05
N PHE A 82 -20.10 -13.86 -12.35
CA PHE A 82 -20.61 -13.44 -11.06
C PHE A 82 -20.42 -11.94 -10.88
N ARG A 83 -21.38 -11.30 -10.22
CA ARG A 83 -21.30 -9.89 -9.81
C ARG A 83 -22.03 -9.70 -8.49
N SER A 84 -21.40 -9.02 -7.54
CA SER A 84 -22.01 -8.50 -6.33
C SER A 84 -21.77 -7.00 -6.24
N THR A 85 -22.76 -6.27 -5.76
CA THR A 85 -22.72 -4.80 -5.55
C THR A 85 -22.97 -4.44 -4.09
N GLU A 86 -22.86 -5.42 -3.19
CA GLU A 86 -22.92 -5.17 -1.76
C GLU A 86 -21.63 -4.45 -1.32
N PRO A 87 -21.73 -3.22 -0.80
CA PRO A 87 -20.55 -2.43 -0.49
C PRO A 87 -19.79 -2.99 0.72
N VAL A 88 -18.48 -3.08 0.60
CA VAL A 88 -17.56 -3.46 1.69
C VAL A 88 -16.64 -2.29 1.97
N ALA A 89 -16.62 -1.81 3.22
CA ALA A 89 -15.76 -0.69 3.61
C ALA A 89 -14.28 -1.05 3.40
N ILE A 90 -13.49 -0.07 2.96
CA ILE A 90 -12.05 -0.22 2.82
C ILE A 90 -11.41 -0.25 4.21
N GLY A 91 -10.39 -1.11 4.36
CA GLY A 91 -9.60 -1.16 5.59
C GLY A 91 -8.61 0.00 5.64
N HIS A 92 -9.07 1.19 6.03
CA HIS A 92 -8.23 2.39 6.06
C HIS A 92 -7.08 2.27 7.05
N GLY A 93 -5.85 2.43 6.55
CA GLY A 93 -4.64 2.25 7.35
C GLY A 93 -4.43 0.84 7.91
N GLN A 94 -5.15 -0.17 7.40
CA GLN A 94 -5.09 -1.54 7.89
C GLN A 94 -4.16 -2.44 7.06
N GLY A 95 -3.61 -1.96 5.96
CA GLY A 95 -2.63 -2.68 5.12
C GLY A 95 -1.21 -2.66 5.69
N ASP A 96 -0.26 -3.25 4.96
CA ASP A 96 1.15 -3.19 5.33
C ASP A 96 1.66 -1.74 5.38
N ALA A 97 2.52 -1.45 6.37
CA ALA A 97 2.99 -0.10 6.65
C ALA A 97 1.83 0.92 6.60
N GLY A 98 0.68 0.58 7.18
CA GLY A 98 -0.47 1.47 7.35
C GLY A 98 -1.10 1.99 6.06
N SER A 99 -0.97 1.26 4.96
CA SER A 99 -1.67 1.48 3.70
C SER A 99 -3.17 1.19 3.80
N ASP A 100 -3.93 1.60 2.80
CA ASP A 100 -5.34 1.20 2.69
C ASP A 100 -5.42 -0.24 2.18
N ARG A 101 -6.36 -1.00 2.74
CA ARG A 101 -6.56 -2.40 2.38
C ARG A 101 -7.83 -2.57 1.55
N ILE A 102 -7.65 -2.99 0.31
CA ILE A 102 -8.72 -3.44 -0.58
C ILE A 102 -8.78 -4.95 -0.51
N ALA A 103 -9.88 -5.50 0.00
CA ALA A 103 -10.04 -6.94 0.15
C ALA A 103 -11.37 -7.40 -0.44
N TRP A 104 -11.32 -8.49 -1.20
CA TRP A 104 -12.51 -9.19 -1.67
C TRP A 104 -12.24 -10.69 -1.72
N SER A 105 -13.30 -11.48 -1.83
CA SER A 105 -13.16 -12.92 -1.93
C SER A 105 -14.19 -13.52 -2.86
N LEU A 106 -13.81 -14.64 -3.45
CA LEU A 106 -14.57 -15.31 -4.49
C LEU A 106 -14.74 -16.80 -4.13
N PRO A 107 -15.88 -17.42 -4.43
CA PRO A 107 -16.07 -18.85 -4.17
C PRO A 107 -15.03 -19.73 -4.88
N LEU A 108 -14.33 -20.59 -4.12
CA LEU A 108 -13.26 -21.44 -4.69
C LEU A 108 -13.79 -22.48 -5.70
N ASN A 109 -15.07 -22.85 -5.61
CA ASN A 109 -15.72 -23.80 -6.51
C ASN A 109 -15.66 -23.38 -7.99
N GLN A 110 -15.51 -22.08 -8.27
CA GLN A 110 -15.34 -21.57 -9.63
C GLN A 110 -14.00 -21.98 -10.26
N PHE A 111 -13.03 -22.36 -9.43
CA PHE A 111 -11.69 -22.80 -9.85
C PHE A 111 -11.50 -24.32 -9.74
N ALA A 112 -12.57 -25.10 -9.54
CA ALA A 112 -12.47 -26.54 -9.24
C ALA A 112 -11.77 -27.37 -10.34
N ALA A 113 -11.76 -26.90 -11.59
CA ALA A 113 -11.07 -27.56 -12.71
C ALA A 113 -9.55 -27.29 -12.74
N TRP A 114 -9.06 -26.33 -11.95
CA TRP A 114 -7.72 -25.76 -12.08
C TRP A 114 -6.96 -25.94 -10.76
N PRO A 115 -6.07 -26.95 -10.67
CA PRO A 115 -5.35 -27.22 -9.42
C PRO A 115 -4.31 -26.15 -9.09
N ARG A 116 -3.92 -25.34 -10.08
CA ARG A 116 -3.02 -24.20 -9.94
C ARG A 116 -3.57 -23.06 -10.78
N VAL A 117 -3.47 -21.85 -10.27
CA VAL A 117 -3.80 -20.62 -10.99
C VAL A 117 -2.56 -19.75 -11.07
N SER A 118 -2.31 -19.20 -12.26
CA SER A 118 -1.31 -18.17 -12.50
C SER A 118 -2.05 -16.85 -12.71
N MET A 119 -1.56 -15.78 -12.13
CA MET A 119 -2.26 -14.50 -12.15
C MET A 119 -1.31 -13.32 -12.19
N ARG A 120 -1.77 -12.22 -12.79
CA ARG A 120 -1.17 -10.89 -12.70
C ARG A 120 -2.11 -9.98 -11.94
N LEU A 121 -1.57 -9.18 -11.04
CA LEU A 121 -2.32 -8.38 -10.09
C LEU A 121 -2.16 -6.91 -10.48
N MET A 122 -3.27 -6.23 -10.74
CA MET A 122 -3.28 -4.88 -11.31
C MET A 122 -4.29 -3.97 -10.62
N ALA A 123 -4.03 -2.67 -10.65
CA ALA A 123 -4.94 -1.60 -10.28
C ALA A 123 -5.07 -0.63 -11.46
N GLU A 124 -6.25 -0.07 -11.63
CA GLU A 124 -6.57 0.91 -12.66
C GLU A 124 -7.41 2.03 -12.04
N ARG A 125 -7.10 3.27 -12.41
CA ARG A 125 -7.95 4.42 -12.13
C ARG A 125 -8.91 4.60 -13.31
N LEU A 126 -10.20 4.68 -13.05
CA LEU A 126 -11.22 4.64 -14.10
C LEU A 126 -11.52 6.01 -14.71
N ASP A 127 -11.17 7.10 -14.03
CA ASP A 127 -11.37 8.50 -14.48
C ASP A 127 -10.14 9.11 -15.18
N LEU A 128 -8.96 8.49 -15.06
CA LEU A 128 -7.71 8.90 -15.67
C LEU A 128 -7.01 7.66 -16.25
N ALA A 129 -6.29 7.79 -17.37
CA ALA A 129 -5.51 6.69 -17.94
C ALA A 129 -4.26 6.40 -17.08
N ALA A 130 -4.47 5.79 -15.92
CA ALA A 130 -3.46 5.49 -14.92
C ALA A 130 -3.67 4.07 -14.37
N SER A 131 -2.60 3.33 -14.20
CA SER A 131 -2.61 1.92 -13.85
C SER A 131 -1.32 1.48 -13.20
N ASP A 132 -1.45 0.51 -12.32
CA ASP A 132 -0.32 -0.11 -11.64
C ASP A 132 -0.45 -1.64 -11.66
N ALA A 133 0.68 -2.34 -11.59
CA ALA A 133 0.71 -3.80 -11.57
C ALA A 133 1.90 -4.32 -10.79
N VAL A 134 1.62 -5.23 -9.85
CA VAL A 134 2.64 -5.88 -9.01
C VAL A 134 3.78 -6.42 -9.88
N GLY A 135 4.97 -5.82 -9.76
CA GLY A 135 6.03 -6.08 -10.72
C GLY A 135 7.41 -5.55 -10.35
N ASP A 136 8.23 -5.36 -11.38
CA ASP A 136 9.57 -4.76 -11.29
C ASP A 136 9.62 -3.33 -11.83
N GLY A 137 8.46 -2.71 -12.06
CA GLY A 137 8.30 -1.42 -12.70
C GLY A 137 8.43 -1.43 -14.24
N THR A 138 8.61 -2.59 -14.86
CA THR A 138 8.64 -2.73 -16.33
C THR A 138 7.72 -3.85 -16.84
N GLN A 139 7.49 -4.88 -16.03
CA GLN A 139 6.58 -5.97 -16.34
C GLN A 139 5.80 -6.42 -15.10
N ALA A 140 4.51 -6.70 -15.30
CA ALA A 140 3.67 -7.32 -14.28
C ALA A 140 4.18 -8.75 -13.96
N ALA A 141 4.48 -9.00 -12.69
CA ALA A 141 4.94 -10.28 -12.19
C ALA A 141 3.83 -11.33 -12.22
N ILE A 142 4.21 -12.57 -12.54
CA ILE A 142 3.30 -13.72 -12.47
C ILE A 142 3.30 -14.25 -11.03
N VAL A 143 2.15 -14.16 -10.39
CA VAL A 143 1.87 -14.72 -9.07
C VAL A 143 1.16 -16.06 -9.27
N ALA A 144 1.62 -17.12 -8.63
CA ALA A 144 1.01 -18.45 -8.79
C ALA A 144 0.62 -19.05 -7.44
N LEU A 145 -0.58 -19.62 -7.38
CA LEU A 145 -1.12 -20.28 -6.19
C LEU A 145 -1.58 -21.69 -6.52
N ASP A 146 -1.17 -22.66 -5.70
CA ASP A 146 -1.65 -24.04 -5.77
C ASP A 146 -2.96 -24.16 -4.97
N LEU A 147 -4.06 -24.36 -5.69
CA LEU A 147 -5.41 -24.56 -5.12
C LEU A 147 -5.61 -26.00 -4.64
N GLY A 148 -4.66 -26.90 -4.95
CA GLY A 148 -4.57 -28.30 -4.56
C GLY A 148 -5.50 -29.20 -5.34
N GLN A 149 -5.10 -30.46 -5.46
CA GLN A 149 -5.99 -31.48 -6.00
C GLN A 149 -7.00 -31.89 -4.93
N ALA A 150 -8.27 -32.08 -5.32
CA ALA A 150 -9.08 -33.10 -4.67
C ALA A 150 -8.24 -34.38 -4.71
N ALA A 151 -7.84 -34.91 -3.54
CA ALA A 151 -6.94 -36.05 -3.45
C ALA A 151 -7.41 -37.14 -4.41
N ARG A 152 -6.64 -37.39 -5.48
CA ARG A 152 -6.90 -38.56 -6.33
C ARG A 152 -6.79 -39.75 -5.38
N PRO A 153 -7.83 -40.60 -5.25
CA PRO A 153 -7.72 -41.77 -4.40
C PRO A 153 -6.51 -42.54 -4.92
N ILE A 154 -5.48 -42.65 -4.08
CA ILE A 154 -4.41 -43.63 -4.31
C ILE A 154 -5.17 -44.93 -4.51
N PRO A 155 -5.00 -45.64 -5.64
CA PRO A 155 -5.59 -46.96 -5.74
C PRO A 155 -4.92 -47.79 -4.64
N LEU A 156 -5.59 -47.88 -3.49
CA LEU A 156 -5.30 -48.91 -2.52
C LEU A 156 -5.31 -50.18 -3.35
N LEU A 157 -4.21 -50.93 -3.34
CA LEU A 157 -4.22 -52.31 -3.78
C LEU A 157 -5.41 -52.93 -3.04
N GLY A 158 -6.53 -53.11 -3.73
CA GLY A 158 -7.72 -53.69 -3.13
C GLY A 158 -7.36 -55.06 -2.56
N GLY A 159 -8.25 -55.69 -1.80
CA GLY A 159 -7.95 -56.99 -1.17
C GLY A 159 -7.27 -57.99 -2.11
N LEU A 160 -7.65 -57.99 -3.39
CA LEU A 160 -7.04 -58.78 -4.46
C LEU A 160 -5.58 -58.41 -4.79
N GLY A 161 -5.24 -57.12 -4.83
CA GLY A 161 -3.87 -56.63 -5.09
C GLY A 161 -2.90 -56.94 -3.94
N LEU A 162 -3.36 -56.81 -2.70
CA LEU A 162 -2.58 -57.22 -1.52
C LEU A 162 -2.36 -58.74 -1.49
N LEU A 163 -3.37 -59.51 -1.89
CA LEU A 163 -3.30 -60.98 -1.94
C LEU A 163 -2.33 -61.46 -3.04
N LEU A 164 -2.33 -60.82 -4.21
CA LEU A 164 -1.37 -61.09 -5.28
C LEU A 164 0.07 -60.73 -4.87
N MET A 165 0.26 -59.60 -4.16
CA MET A 165 1.58 -59.21 -3.66
C MET A 165 2.09 -60.17 -2.59
N ALA A 166 1.24 -60.63 -1.66
CA ALA A 166 1.58 -61.64 -0.67
C ALA A 166 1.94 -62.99 -1.32
N LEU A 167 1.19 -63.42 -2.35
CA LEU A 167 1.49 -64.64 -3.13
C LEU A 167 2.84 -64.52 -3.87
N MET A 168 3.13 -63.35 -4.45
CA MET A 168 4.39 -63.10 -5.15
C MET A 168 5.59 -63.13 -4.20
N LEU A 169 5.48 -62.49 -3.03
CA LEU A 169 6.51 -62.54 -1.99
C LEU A 169 6.69 -63.95 -1.42
N GLY A 170 5.59 -64.70 -1.24
CA GLY A 170 5.64 -66.11 -0.85
C GLY A 170 6.35 -66.98 -1.90
N TRP A 171 6.09 -66.75 -3.19
CA TRP A 171 6.73 -67.47 -4.29
C TRP A 171 8.23 -67.13 -4.45
N LEU A 172 8.61 -65.86 -4.32
CA LEU A 172 10.01 -65.40 -4.31
C LEU A 172 10.77 -65.96 -3.10
N GLY A 173 10.15 -65.95 -1.92
CA GLY A 173 10.70 -66.58 -0.72
C GLY A 173 10.91 -68.08 -0.91
N ARG A 174 9.96 -68.77 -1.54
CA ARG A 174 10.05 -70.22 -1.83
C ARG A 174 11.18 -70.56 -2.80
N ARG A 175 11.48 -69.69 -3.77
CA ARG A 175 12.63 -69.86 -4.69
C ARG A 175 13.98 -69.68 -4.01
N HIS A 176 14.08 -68.83 -2.98
CA HIS A 176 15.33 -68.63 -2.23
C HIS A 176 15.56 -69.65 -1.10
N LEU A 177 14.54 -70.40 -0.69
CA LEU A 177 14.60 -71.33 0.46
C LEU A 177 14.88 -72.79 0.12
N HIS A 178 15.25 -73.13 -1.12
CA HIS A 178 15.72 -74.49 -1.46
C HIS A 178 17.10 -74.88 -0.86
N ARG A 179 17.65 -74.09 0.07
CA ARG A 179 18.92 -74.37 0.76
C ARG A 179 18.88 -74.37 2.29
N ALA A 180 17.72 -74.21 2.93
CA ALA A 180 17.63 -74.29 4.40
C ALA A 180 16.46 -75.18 4.83
N GLY A 181 16.75 -76.13 5.72
CA GLY A 181 15.82 -77.15 6.20
C GLY A 181 14.50 -76.60 6.74
N ALA A 182 13.46 -77.40 6.59
CA ALA A 182 12.06 -77.07 6.85
C ALA A 182 11.78 -76.79 8.34
N ALA A 183 11.70 -75.52 8.74
CA ALA A 183 11.01 -75.11 9.98
C ALA A 183 10.67 -73.60 10.13
N VAL A 184 10.78 -72.77 9.09
CA VAL A 184 10.63 -71.29 9.24
C VAL A 184 9.44 -70.62 8.53
N PRO A 185 8.69 -71.19 7.54
CA PRO A 185 7.82 -70.36 6.71
C PRO A 185 6.45 -70.00 7.33
N LEU A 186 6.07 -70.53 8.50
CA LEU A 186 4.76 -70.24 9.11
C LEU A 186 4.76 -69.01 10.04
N GLY A 187 5.91 -68.61 10.60
CA GLY A 187 5.96 -67.50 11.56
C GLY A 187 5.90 -66.10 10.93
N ILE A 188 6.52 -65.93 9.76
CA ILE A 188 6.67 -64.60 9.13
C ILE A 188 5.36 -64.15 8.45
N GLY A 189 4.60 -65.09 7.87
CA GLY A 189 3.30 -64.79 7.26
C GLY A 189 2.24 -64.35 8.29
N TRP A 190 2.26 -64.95 9.49
CA TRP A 190 1.36 -64.58 10.58
C TRP A 190 1.68 -63.21 11.19
N LEU A 191 2.97 -62.85 11.31
CA LEU A 191 3.39 -61.54 11.81
C LEU A 191 3.00 -60.40 10.85
N ALA A 192 3.05 -60.62 9.53
CA ALA A 192 2.60 -59.64 8.54
C ALA A 192 1.07 -59.42 8.60
N LEU A 193 0.28 -60.49 8.78
CA LEU A 193 -1.17 -60.41 8.92
C LEU A 193 -1.60 -59.74 10.25
N LEU A 194 -0.86 -59.98 11.34
CA LEU A 194 -1.12 -59.32 12.63
C LEU A 194 -0.78 -57.82 12.59
N ALA A 195 0.30 -57.43 11.91
CA ALA A 195 0.68 -56.02 11.74
C ALA A 195 -0.35 -55.23 10.90
N LEU A 196 -1.06 -55.89 9.97
CA LEU A 196 -2.13 -55.28 9.16
C LEU A 196 -3.46 -55.10 9.91
N THR A 197 -3.69 -55.83 11.00
CA THR A 197 -4.93 -55.72 11.80
C THR A 197 -4.81 -54.78 13.00
N LEU A 198 -3.57 -54.43 13.40
CA LEU A 198 -3.28 -53.56 14.54
C LEU A 198 -2.83 -52.14 14.13
N ALA A 199 -2.68 -51.85 12.85
CA ALA A 199 -2.39 -50.49 12.39
C ALA A 199 -3.63 -49.61 12.60
N PRO A 200 -3.57 -48.54 13.41
CA PRO A 200 -4.70 -47.63 13.56
C PRO A 200 -5.03 -47.03 12.19
N PRO A 201 -6.31 -46.74 11.90
CA PRO A 201 -6.65 -46.00 10.69
C PRO A 201 -5.88 -44.68 10.71
N ILE A 202 -5.06 -44.46 9.68
CA ILE A 202 -4.42 -43.17 9.47
C ILE A 202 -5.58 -42.20 9.23
N ALA A 203 -5.90 -41.40 10.26
CA ALA A 203 -6.83 -40.30 10.10
C ALA A 203 -6.31 -39.40 8.97
N PRO A 204 -7.17 -38.91 8.06
CA PRO A 204 -6.74 -37.92 7.10
C PRO A 204 -6.15 -36.74 7.88
N VAL A 205 -4.89 -36.44 7.61
CA VAL A 205 -4.24 -35.23 8.11
C VAL A 205 -4.92 -34.07 7.39
N HIS A 206 -6.02 -33.57 7.93
CA HIS A 206 -6.53 -32.25 7.60
C HIS A 206 -5.63 -31.21 8.26
N ALA A 207 -4.48 -30.96 7.63
CA ALA A 207 -3.77 -29.71 7.83
C ALA A 207 -4.41 -28.68 6.91
N ASP A 208 -5.41 -27.97 7.42
CA ASP A 208 -5.96 -26.74 6.86
C ASP A 208 -4.93 -25.61 7.06
N SER A 209 -3.72 -25.79 6.53
CA SER A 209 -2.78 -24.69 6.40
C SER A 209 -3.33 -23.78 5.31
N ALA A 210 -3.79 -22.59 5.70
CA ALA A 210 -4.14 -21.52 4.76
C ALA A 210 -3.06 -21.43 3.68
N ARG A 211 -3.45 -21.63 2.42
CA ARG A 211 -2.55 -21.53 1.27
C ARG A 211 -2.59 -20.10 0.79
N SER A 212 -1.48 -19.40 0.89
CA SER A 212 -1.37 -18.03 0.40
C SER A 212 -0.10 -17.81 -0.40
N VAL A 213 -0.16 -16.82 -1.27
CA VAL A 213 0.97 -16.25 -1.98
C VAL A 213 0.95 -14.75 -1.76
N VAL A 214 2.11 -14.18 -1.44
CA VAL A 214 2.29 -12.75 -1.24
C VAL A 214 3.27 -12.26 -2.29
N ALA A 215 2.89 -11.21 -3.00
CA ALA A 215 3.73 -10.53 -3.96
C ALA A 215 3.89 -9.07 -3.52
N TRP A 216 5.12 -8.60 -3.53
CA TRP A 216 5.47 -7.22 -3.22
C TRP A 216 5.70 -6.49 -4.51
N ASP A 217 5.19 -5.27 -4.59
CA ASP A 217 5.66 -4.39 -5.65
C ASP A 217 6.93 -3.70 -5.20
N VAL A 218 8.02 -3.95 -5.92
CA VAL A 218 9.31 -3.30 -5.68
C VAL A 218 9.52 -2.10 -6.59
N GLY A 219 8.75 -2.02 -7.67
CA GLY A 219 8.69 -0.85 -8.53
C GLY A 219 7.55 0.01 -8.05
N ASN A 220 7.81 0.99 -7.19
CA ASN A 220 6.89 2.13 -7.13
C ASN A 220 7.13 2.95 -8.40
N ASP A 221 6.52 2.51 -9.49
CA ASP A 221 6.64 3.07 -10.82
C ASP A 221 5.50 4.05 -11.11
N SER A 222 5.04 4.81 -10.11
CA SER A 222 3.92 5.73 -10.35
C SER A 222 4.33 7.04 -11.05
N ALA A 223 4.59 6.94 -12.35
CA ALA A 223 4.43 8.08 -13.26
C ALA A 223 2.96 8.54 -13.37
N ASP A 224 2.01 7.88 -12.70
CA ASP A 224 0.59 8.18 -12.80
C ASP A 224 -0.11 8.28 -11.43
N ALA A 225 -1.19 9.07 -11.40
CA ALA A 225 -1.99 9.34 -10.20
C ALA A 225 -2.92 8.16 -9.82
N GLY A 226 -2.46 6.93 -10.07
CA GLY A 226 -3.14 5.66 -9.83
C GLY A 226 -3.07 5.17 -8.38
N SER A 227 -3.76 4.07 -8.09
CA SER A 227 -3.68 3.38 -6.80
C SER A 227 -2.45 2.47 -6.78
N ASP A 228 -1.32 3.01 -6.36
CA ASP A 228 -0.04 2.30 -6.21
C ASP A 228 -0.16 1.14 -5.20
N ILE A 229 0.00 -0.08 -5.71
CA ILE A 229 -0.05 -1.35 -5.00
C ILE A 229 1.31 -1.55 -4.35
N LEU A 230 1.35 -1.57 -3.03
CA LEU A 230 2.58 -1.85 -2.30
C LEU A 230 2.80 -3.36 -2.16
N ARG A 231 1.69 -4.08 -2.00
CA ARG A 231 1.66 -5.51 -1.71
C ARG A 231 0.32 -6.09 -2.12
N ALA A 232 0.35 -7.29 -2.65
CA ALA A 232 -0.86 -8.08 -2.85
C ALA A 232 -0.70 -9.50 -2.27
N GLU A 233 -1.76 -9.99 -1.66
CA GLU A 233 -1.87 -11.34 -1.14
C GLU A 233 -3.09 -12.04 -1.74
N VAL A 234 -2.90 -13.29 -2.14
CA VAL A 234 -3.97 -14.16 -2.59
C VAL A 234 -3.95 -15.43 -1.77
N ALA A 235 -5.07 -15.77 -1.14
CA ALA A 235 -5.15 -16.84 -0.15
C ALA A 235 -6.43 -17.65 -0.28
N VAL A 236 -6.36 -18.95 0.00
CA VAL A 236 -7.56 -19.79 0.20
C VAL A 236 -7.98 -19.70 1.66
N VAL A 237 -9.14 -19.08 1.92
CA VAL A 237 -9.68 -18.84 3.26
C VAL A 237 -11.15 -19.22 3.30
N GLY A 238 -11.52 -20.17 4.16
CA GLY A 238 -12.93 -20.52 4.41
C GLY A 238 -13.70 -20.99 3.17
N GLY A 239 -13.04 -21.67 2.22
CA GLY A 239 -13.65 -22.11 0.96
C GLY A 239 -13.75 -21.04 -0.12
N ASN A 240 -13.15 -19.87 0.09
CA ASN A 240 -13.05 -18.79 -0.87
C ASN A 240 -11.59 -18.55 -1.26
N LEU A 241 -11.37 -18.08 -2.49
CA LEU A 241 -10.13 -17.45 -2.92
C LEU A 241 -10.23 -15.95 -2.57
N ALA A 242 -9.51 -15.54 -1.54
CA ALA A 242 -9.44 -14.17 -1.05
C ALA A 242 -8.29 -13.43 -1.72
N PHE A 243 -8.54 -12.17 -2.10
CA PHE A 243 -7.58 -11.24 -2.65
C PHE A 243 -7.49 -10.05 -1.69
N GLN A 244 -6.28 -9.62 -1.39
CA GLN A 244 -5.99 -8.45 -0.58
C GLN A 244 -4.92 -7.63 -1.27
N PHE A 245 -5.22 -6.36 -1.55
CA PHE A 245 -4.30 -5.38 -2.09
C PHE A 245 -4.10 -4.32 -1.02
N ASP A 246 -2.85 -4.13 -0.62
CA ASP A 246 -2.43 -3.06 0.27
C ASP A 246 -1.90 -1.94 -0.63
N VAL A 247 -2.61 -0.81 -0.68
CA VAL A 247 -2.41 0.27 -1.64
C VAL A 247 -2.20 1.62 -0.97
N ASN A 248 -1.46 2.51 -1.62
CA ASN A 248 -1.33 3.89 -1.15
C ASN A 248 -2.71 4.55 -1.01
N ASN A 249 -2.91 5.30 0.08
CA ASN A 249 -4.21 5.83 0.53
C ASN A 249 -5.03 6.41 -0.64
N ILE A 250 -6.21 5.84 -0.85
CA ILE A 250 -7.07 6.16 -1.99
C ILE A 250 -8.22 7.11 -1.64
N GLU A 251 -8.42 7.47 -0.37
CA GLU A 251 -9.53 8.33 0.08
C GLU A 251 -9.50 9.77 -0.47
N ASP A 252 -8.50 10.15 -1.28
CA ASP A 252 -8.31 11.48 -1.89
C ASP A 252 -8.63 12.63 -0.94
N ASN A 253 -8.19 12.48 0.31
CA ASN A 253 -8.29 13.56 1.28
C ASN A 253 -7.07 14.49 1.18
N GLY A 254 -6.02 14.14 0.42
CA GLY A 254 -4.78 14.89 0.20
C GLY A 254 -4.91 16.22 -0.55
N LEU A 255 -3.77 16.77 -0.96
CA LEU A 255 -3.74 17.83 -1.96
C LEU A 255 -4.14 17.29 -3.35
N PRO A 256 -4.76 18.12 -4.20
CA PRO A 256 -5.08 17.74 -5.58
C PRO A 256 -3.82 17.43 -6.39
N ASP A 257 -4.00 16.78 -7.54
CA ASP A 257 -2.93 16.37 -8.47
C ASP A 257 -2.04 17.55 -8.90
N HIS A 258 -2.59 18.77 -8.92
CA HIS A 258 -1.83 20.00 -9.11
C HIS A 258 -1.98 20.91 -7.91
N ALA A 259 -0.90 21.11 -7.16
CA ALA A 259 -0.90 21.97 -5.99
C ALA A 259 0.33 22.87 -5.94
N LYS A 260 0.22 23.92 -5.13
CA LYS A 260 1.32 24.84 -4.87
C LYS A 260 1.43 25.09 -3.37
N VAL A 261 2.65 25.04 -2.83
CA VAL A 261 2.93 25.29 -1.42
C VAL A 261 4.06 26.30 -1.26
N LEU A 262 4.08 26.99 -0.12
CA LEU A 262 5.12 27.95 0.23
C LEU A 262 5.82 27.51 1.51
N PHE A 263 7.13 27.38 1.47
CA PHE A 263 7.97 27.23 2.65
C PHE A 263 8.43 28.59 3.18
N ILE A 264 8.34 28.79 4.49
CA ILE A 264 8.96 29.91 5.21
C ILE A 264 9.85 29.32 6.30
N GLY A 265 11.17 29.49 6.18
CA GLY A 265 12.09 28.81 7.09
C GLY A 265 13.56 29.23 6.95
N ASN A 266 14.46 28.32 7.30
CA ASN A 266 15.91 28.58 7.30
C ASN A 266 16.70 27.40 6.74
N SER A 267 17.95 27.22 7.18
CA SER A 267 18.84 26.14 6.70
C SER A 267 18.27 24.75 6.93
N LEU A 268 17.48 24.54 7.98
CA LEU A 268 16.79 23.27 8.21
C LEU A 268 15.69 23.00 7.17
N THR A 269 15.29 24.02 6.40
CA THR A 269 14.39 23.89 5.25
C THR A 269 15.16 23.84 3.94
N TYR A 270 16.12 24.73 3.66
CA TYR A 270 16.76 24.76 2.33
C TYR A 270 17.91 23.76 2.15
N SER A 271 18.44 23.17 3.23
CA SER A 271 19.52 22.18 3.12
C SER A 271 19.13 21.06 2.16
N HIS A 272 20.07 20.69 1.30
CA HIS A 272 19.89 19.66 0.27
C HIS A 272 18.68 19.88 -0.66
N ASP A 273 18.28 21.15 -0.84
CA ASP A 273 17.12 21.54 -1.66
C ASP A 273 15.83 20.79 -1.27
N MET A 274 15.57 20.58 0.03
CA MET A 274 14.42 19.79 0.51
C MET A 274 13.06 20.17 -0.12
N PRO A 275 12.69 21.44 -0.36
CA PRO A 275 11.47 21.77 -1.09
C PRO A 275 11.44 21.20 -2.51
N MET A 276 12.58 21.19 -3.21
CA MET A 276 12.72 20.58 -4.53
C MET A 276 12.70 19.04 -4.46
N MET A 277 13.24 18.49 -3.38
CA MET A 277 13.15 17.06 -3.07
C MET A 277 11.69 16.63 -2.92
N LEU A 278 10.88 17.42 -2.22
CA LEU A 278 9.44 17.20 -2.10
C LEU A 278 8.74 17.24 -3.47
N GLU A 279 9.06 18.21 -4.34
CA GLU A 279 8.50 18.24 -5.71
C GLU A 279 8.82 16.95 -6.48
N ALA A 280 10.08 16.50 -6.40
CA ALA A 280 10.51 15.29 -7.10
C ALA A 280 9.85 14.02 -6.52
N ILE A 281 9.61 13.97 -5.20
CA ILE A 281 8.88 12.89 -4.54
C ILE A 281 7.43 12.85 -5.05
N VAL A 282 6.75 13.99 -5.08
CA VAL A 282 5.36 14.08 -5.57
C VAL A 282 5.27 13.72 -7.06
N ALA A 283 6.29 14.07 -7.84
CA ALA A 283 6.36 13.68 -9.24
C ALA A 283 6.50 12.16 -9.45
N GLN A 284 6.94 11.41 -8.43
CA GLN A 284 6.93 9.94 -8.45
C GLN A 284 5.53 9.35 -8.20
N THR A 285 4.48 10.16 -8.11
CA THR A 285 3.09 9.68 -7.98
C THR A 285 2.17 10.22 -9.07
N GLY A 286 2.75 10.64 -10.20
CA GLY A 286 2.05 11.28 -11.30
C GLY A 286 1.47 12.67 -10.98
N LYS A 287 1.77 13.24 -9.81
CA LYS A 287 1.28 14.54 -9.35
C LYS A 287 2.30 15.65 -9.59
N VAL A 288 1.81 16.89 -9.62
CA VAL A 288 2.63 18.10 -9.78
C VAL A 288 2.47 18.99 -8.55
N LEU A 289 3.55 19.12 -7.80
CA LEU A 289 3.67 20.12 -6.74
C LEU A 289 4.65 21.21 -7.16
N VAL A 290 4.26 22.46 -6.95
CA VAL A 290 5.19 23.59 -7.00
C VAL A 290 5.47 24.04 -5.55
N ALA A 291 6.72 23.93 -5.13
CA ALA A 291 7.21 24.32 -3.82
C ALA A 291 8.07 25.58 -3.95
N ASP A 292 7.50 26.73 -3.59
CA ASP A 292 8.26 27.96 -3.41
C ASP A 292 8.88 27.98 -2.02
N ALA A 293 10.02 28.65 -1.86
CA ALA A 293 10.69 28.77 -0.57
C ALA A 293 11.18 30.20 -0.33
N ILE A 294 10.79 30.76 0.82
CA ILE A 294 11.33 32.01 1.36
C ILE A 294 12.14 31.63 2.59
N THR A 295 13.43 31.46 2.38
CA THR A 295 14.33 30.98 3.42
C THR A 295 15.56 31.87 3.55
N ALA A 296 16.04 32.03 4.79
CA ALA A 296 17.27 32.76 5.09
C ALA A 296 18.06 32.04 6.19
N PRO A 297 19.40 32.06 6.15
CA PRO A 297 20.21 31.38 7.16
C PRO A 297 19.90 31.93 8.55
N ASN A 298 19.76 31.03 9.53
CA ASN A 298 19.45 31.36 10.93
C ASN A 298 18.17 32.20 11.17
N ALA A 299 17.31 32.38 10.17
CA ALA A 299 16.12 33.20 10.32
C ALA A 299 15.03 32.48 11.13
N ALA A 300 14.35 33.25 11.98
CA ALA A 300 13.09 32.87 12.61
C ALA A 300 11.90 33.44 11.83
N LEU A 301 10.67 33.05 12.21
CA LEU A 301 9.46 33.60 11.57
C LEU A 301 9.35 35.13 11.74
N GLU A 302 9.85 35.67 12.85
CA GLU A 302 9.92 37.13 13.07
C GLU A 302 10.67 37.86 11.95
N ASP A 303 11.83 37.32 11.56
CA ASP A 303 12.71 37.95 10.57
C ASP A 303 12.01 38.02 9.21
N HIS A 304 11.41 36.91 8.80
CA HIS A 304 10.61 36.83 7.56
C HIS A 304 9.41 37.76 7.59
N PHE A 305 8.76 37.88 8.75
CA PHE A 305 7.63 38.79 8.93
C PHE A 305 8.07 40.25 8.74
N ARG A 306 9.18 40.64 9.36
CA ARG A 306 9.72 42.01 9.29
C ARG A 306 10.25 42.38 7.90
N GLN A 307 10.83 41.43 7.17
CA GLN A 307 11.36 41.64 5.82
C GLN A 307 10.29 41.85 4.75
N ARG A 308 9.04 41.44 5.03
CA ARG A 308 7.87 41.59 4.13
C ARG A 308 7.92 40.84 2.79
N THR A 309 9.00 40.13 2.46
CA THR A 309 9.05 39.26 1.27
C THR A 309 7.93 38.21 1.30
N ALA A 310 7.74 37.55 2.45
CA ALA A 310 6.63 36.61 2.65
C ALA A 310 5.25 37.27 2.50
N HIS A 311 5.09 38.53 2.91
CA HIS A 311 3.79 39.22 2.78
C HIS A 311 3.37 39.37 1.32
N THR A 312 4.32 39.69 0.44
CA THR A 312 4.05 39.86 -1.00
C THR A 312 3.65 38.53 -1.63
N ALA A 313 4.36 37.44 -1.31
CA ALA A 313 4.00 36.11 -1.80
C ALA A 313 2.61 35.67 -1.30
N LEU A 314 2.31 35.87 -0.01
CA LEU A 314 1.00 35.54 0.57
C LEU A 314 -0.14 36.37 -0.04
N ALA A 315 0.08 37.66 -0.29
CA ALA A 315 -0.91 38.53 -0.92
C ALA A 315 -1.19 38.16 -2.39
N ASN A 316 -0.18 37.66 -3.11
CA ASN A 316 -0.37 37.14 -4.47
C ASN A 316 -1.18 35.83 -4.49
N GLY A 317 -1.22 35.10 -3.37
CA GLY A 317 -2.03 33.89 -3.20
C GLY A 317 -1.60 32.71 -4.06
N GLY A 318 -2.53 31.77 -4.25
CA GLY A 318 -2.34 30.58 -5.08
C GLY A 318 -1.65 29.40 -4.39
N TYR A 319 -1.35 29.51 -3.10
CA TYR A 319 -0.83 28.42 -2.28
C TYR A 319 -1.97 27.65 -1.61
N SER A 320 -1.91 26.33 -1.58
CA SER A 320 -2.80 25.48 -0.79
C SER A 320 -2.35 25.45 0.67
N TRP A 321 -1.04 25.38 0.90
CA TRP A 321 -0.42 25.40 2.22
C TRP A 321 0.76 26.35 2.31
N VAL A 322 0.93 26.94 3.48
CA VAL A 322 2.13 27.68 3.87
C VAL A 322 2.78 26.96 5.04
N ILE A 323 3.92 26.35 4.78
CA ILE A 323 4.66 25.48 5.69
C ILE A 323 5.73 26.31 6.39
N MET A 324 5.53 26.54 7.67
CA MET A 324 6.38 27.39 8.50
C MET A 324 7.31 26.56 9.38
N GLN A 325 8.56 27.00 9.46
CA GLN A 325 9.60 26.39 10.28
C GLN A 325 10.48 27.47 10.90
N GLN A 326 10.96 27.23 12.13
CA GLN A 326 12.02 28.03 12.73
C GLN A 326 13.00 27.18 13.58
N GLY A 327 14.08 27.79 14.04
CA GLY A 327 14.93 27.21 15.07
C GLY A 327 15.69 28.31 15.81
N PRO A 328 16.18 28.07 17.04
CA PRO A 328 15.90 26.89 17.89
C PRO A 328 14.48 26.91 18.46
N SER A 329 13.92 25.73 18.78
CA SER A 329 12.50 25.58 19.16
C SER A 329 12.25 24.86 20.49
N SER A 330 13.28 24.45 21.24
CA SER A 330 13.12 23.67 22.48
C SER A 330 12.92 24.49 23.76
N LEU A 331 13.55 25.66 23.89
CA LEU A 331 13.47 26.47 25.12
C LEU A 331 12.08 27.12 25.27
N PRO A 332 11.55 27.32 26.48
CA PRO A 332 10.23 27.93 26.70
C PRO A 332 10.03 29.27 25.96
N GLU A 333 11.05 30.12 25.92
CA GLU A 333 11.03 31.38 25.19
C GLU A 333 10.93 31.16 23.68
N SER A 334 11.64 30.16 23.15
CA SER A 334 11.55 29.74 21.75
C SER A 334 10.16 29.19 21.39
N GLN A 335 9.53 28.45 22.29
CA GLN A 335 8.17 27.93 22.08
C GLN A 335 7.15 29.08 22.02
N ALA A 336 7.24 30.02 22.97
CA ALA A 336 6.40 31.22 22.97
C ALA A 336 6.63 32.08 21.72
N HIS A 337 7.88 32.20 21.28
CA HIS A 337 8.25 32.91 20.05
C HIS A 337 7.60 32.27 18.81
N LEU A 338 7.71 30.94 18.66
CA LEU A 338 7.11 30.21 17.56
C LEU A 338 5.60 30.47 17.48
N ARG A 339 4.89 30.26 18.59
CA ARG A 339 3.44 30.48 18.67
C ARG A 339 3.05 31.90 18.31
N THR A 340 3.78 32.89 18.83
CA THR A 340 3.51 34.31 18.58
C THR A 340 3.60 34.64 17.10
N TRP A 341 4.67 34.22 16.43
CA TRP A 341 4.90 34.58 15.04
C TRP A 341 4.10 33.74 14.05
N ALA A 342 3.85 32.46 14.36
CA ALA A 342 2.90 31.65 13.61
C ALA A 342 1.50 32.30 13.63
N SER A 343 1.04 32.76 14.80
CA SER A 343 -0.25 33.46 14.96
C SER A 343 -0.31 34.80 14.22
N ARG A 344 0.83 35.47 14.02
CA ARG A 344 0.90 36.70 13.22
C ARG A 344 0.84 36.43 11.71
N PHE A 345 1.40 35.33 11.25
CA PHE A 345 1.31 34.92 9.85
C PHE A 345 -0.05 34.34 9.48
N ASP A 346 -0.72 33.62 10.37
CA ASP A 346 -2.01 32.97 10.13
C ASP A 346 -3.05 33.84 9.39
N PRO A 347 -3.38 35.08 9.83
CA PRO A 347 -4.35 35.90 9.11
C PRO A 347 -3.90 36.29 7.70
N LEU A 348 -2.59 36.46 7.47
CA LEU A 348 -2.05 36.75 6.13
C LEU A 348 -2.13 35.52 5.21
N ILE A 349 -1.82 34.35 5.77
CA ILE A 349 -1.90 33.06 5.07
C ILE A 349 -3.34 32.79 4.63
N ARG A 350 -4.30 32.92 5.55
CA ARG A 350 -5.71 32.68 5.27
C ARG A 350 -6.31 33.75 4.34
N ALA A 351 -5.88 35.01 4.44
CA ALA A 351 -6.29 36.05 3.51
C ALA A 351 -5.82 35.76 2.07
N GLY A 352 -4.68 35.08 1.89
CA GLY A 352 -4.20 34.60 0.59
C GLY A 352 -4.87 33.32 0.09
N GLY A 353 -5.83 32.75 0.84
CA GLY A 353 -6.55 31.53 0.51
C GLY A 353 -5.83 30.22 0.89
N ALA A 354 -4.69 30.31 1.57
CA ALA A 354 -3.89 29.16 1.98
C ALA A 354 -4.22 28.72 3.42
N ARG A 355 -3.78 27.52 3.79
CA ARG A 355 -3.85 27.00 5.17
C ARG A 355 -2.45 26.96 5.79
N PRO A 356 -2.30 27.26 7.09
CA PRO A 356 -0.98 27.25 7.72
C PRO A 356 -0.57 25.85 8.19
N ALA A 357 0.70 25.50 8.03
CA ALA A 357 1.30 24.27 8.52
C ALA A 357 2.59 24.56 9.29
N LEU A 358 2.92 23.70 10.26
CA LEU A 358 4.11 23.79 11.09
C LEU A 358 4.97 22.54 10.86
N TYR A 359 6.16 22.75 10.29
CA TYR A 359 7.16 21.72 10.03
C TYR A 359 8.09 21.56 11.23
N MET A 360 7.84 20.53 12.04
CA MET A 360 8.64 20.20 13.22
C MET A 360 10.02 19.67 12.82
N VAL A 361 11.06 20.35 13.29
CA VAL A 361 12.46 19.92 13.14
C VAL A 361 12.93 19.06 14.32
N TRP A 362 14.23 18.81 14.39
CA TRP A 362 14.93 18.07 15.43
C TRP A 362 15.84 19.00 16.26
N PRO A 363 16.21 18.63 17.49
CA PRO A 363 17.28 19.30 18.23
C PRO A 363 18.66 18.99 17.62
N ASP A 364 19.71 19.68 18.05
CA ASP A 364 21.09 19.23 17.84
C ASP A 364 21.33 17.84 18.47
N ALA A 365 22.23 17.03 17.90
CA ALA A 365 22.46 15.65 18.35
C ALA A 365 22.90 15.55 19.82
N SER A 366 23.66 16.51 20.33
CA SER A 366 24.06 16.57 21.74
C SER A 366 22.88 16.89 22.69
N ARG A 367 21.77 17.35 22.11
CA ARG A 367 20.53 17.75 22.80
C ARG A 367 19.36 16.82 22.48
N SER A 368 19.63 15.55 22.21
CA SER A 368 18.59 14.53 21.93
C SER A 368 17.53 14.40 23.03
N ALA A 369 17.84 14.74 24.29
CA ALA A 369 16.85 14.78 25.36
C ALA A 369 15.70 15.79 25.13
N PHE A 370 15.89 16.79 24.25
CA PHE A 370 14.94 17.87 24.00
C PHE A 370 13.97 17.58 22.84
N PHE A 371 13.92 16.35 22.31
CA PHE A 371 12.97 16.01 21.23
C PHE A 371 11.52 16.30 21.62
N ASP A 372 11.12 15.96 22.86
CA ASP A 372 9.76 16.21 23.35
C ASP A 372 9.47 17.72 23.45
N ASP A 373 10.43 18.53 23.91
CA ASP A 373 10.26 19.98 23.95
C ASP A 373 10.09 20.59 22.55
N VAL A 374 10.84 20.08 21.55
CA VAL A 374 10.67 20.52 20.16
C VAL A 374 9.31 20.09 19.63
N ARG A 375 8.85 18.86 19.93
CA ARG A 375 7.53 18.37 19.53
C ARG A 375 6.44 19.27 20.10
N ASP A 376 6.48 19.54 21.39
CA ASP A 376 5.45 20.29 22.08
C ASP A 376 5.41 21.74 21.56
N SER A 377 6.56 22.36 21.32
CA SER A 377 6.70 23.67 20.68
C SER A 377 5.93 23.79 19.36
N TYR A 378 6.17 22.87 18.43
CA TYR A 378 5.56 22.89 17.11
C TYR A 378 4.10 22.41 17.12
N SER A 379 3.79 21.41 17.94
CA SER A 379 2.45 20.87 18.14
C SER A 379 1.51 21.95 18.68
N GLU A 380 1.93 22.69 19.71
CA GLU A 380 1.14 23.76 20.30
C GLU A 380 1.02 24.96 19.36
N ALA A 381 2.06 25.27 18.57
CA ALA A 381 1.99 26.32 17.56
C ALA A 381 1.02 25.99 16.43
N ALA A 382 1.01 24.74 15.96
CA ALA A 382 0.02 24.27 14.99
C ALA A 382 -1.40 24.38 15.56
N LEU A 383 -1.61 23.91 16.80
CA LEU A 383 -2.90 24.01 17.48
C LEU A 383 -3.38 25.47 17.63
N ALA A 384 -2.49 26.38 18.00
CA ALA A 384 -2.82 27.80 18.23
C ALA A 384 -3.40 28.51 16.99
N ILE A 385 -3.02 28.05 15.79
CA ILE A 385 -3.49 28.63 14.52
C ILE A 385 -4.45 27.70 13.76
N ASN A 386 -4.89 26.61 14.40
CA ASN A 386 -5.65 25.53 13.77
C ASN A 386 -4.99 25.05 12.46
N GLY A 387 -3.67 24.93 12.48
CA GLY A 387 -2.83 24.55 11.35
C GLY A 387 -2.44 23.08 11.39
N MET A 388 -1.85 22.62 10.28
CA MET A 388 -1.30 21.28 10.17
C MET A 388 -0.01 21.15 10.99
N PHE A 389 0.17 20.01 11.64
CA PHE A 389 1.40 19.65 12.34
C PHE A 389 2.12 18.55 11.55
N ILE A 390 3.35 18.85 11.12
CA ILE A 390 4.18 17.94 10.32
C ILE A 390 5.34 17.42 11.19
N PRO A 391 5.29 16.17 11.69
CA PRO A 391 6.16 15.68 12.76
C PRO A 391 7.50 15.09 12.28
N ALA A 392 8.27 15.79 11.43
CA ALA A 392 9.48 15.21 10.83
C ALA A 392 10.59 14.86 11.83
N GLY A 393 10.80 15.68 12.86
CA GLY A 393 11.72 15.34 13.94
C GLY A 393 11.33 14.06 14.69
N GLU A 394 10.02 13.78 14.82
CA GLU A 394 9.55 12.50 15.37
C GLU A 394 9.75 11.35 14.40
N ALA A 395 9.63 11.58 13.09
CA ALA A 395 9.94 10.56 12.09
C ALA A 395 11.42 10.15 12.15
N TRP A 396 12.33 11.10 12.39
CA TRP A 396 13.73 10.79 12.65
C TRP A 396 13.90 9.94 13.91
N ARG A 397 13.22 10.32 15.00
CA ARG A 397 13.27 9.60 16.28
C ARG A 397 12.73 8.17 16.14
N GLU A 398 11.66 7.98 15.38
CA GLU A 398 11.10 6.67 15.05
C GLU A 398 12.05 5.85 14.18
N ALA A 399 12.69 6.47 13.19
CA ALA A 399 13.68 5.80 12.34
C ALA A 399 14.88 5.30 13.16
N TRP A 400 15.40 6.10 14.08
CA TRP A 400 16.49 5.68 14.98
C TRP A 400 16.08 4.61 15.99
N ARG A 401 14.81 4.52 16.39
CA ARG A 401 14.34 3.39 17.22
C ARG A 401 14.45 2.07 16.47
N ALA A 402 14.18 2.08 15.16
CA ALA A 402 14.31 0.91 14.31
C ALA A 402 15.77 0.62 13.92
N VAL A 403 16.50 1.65 13.49
CA VAL A 403 17.89 1.55 13.04
C VAL A 403 18.71 2.69 13.66
N PRO A 404 19.34 2.47 14.82
CA PRO A 404 20.05 3.52 15.57
C PRO A 404 21.22 4.18 14.83
N THR A 405 21.74 3.54 13.78
CA THR A 405 22.89 4.00 13.00
C THR A 405 22.53 4.82 11.76
N LEU A 406 21.24 5.13 11.54
CA LEU A 406 20.83 5.92 10.37
C LEU A 406 21.50 7.31 10.38
N PRO A 407 22.19 7.70 9.28
CA PRO A 407 22.92 8.96 9.22
C PRO A 407 21.98 10.12 8.86
N LEU A 408 21.10 10.53 9.79
CA LEU A 408 20.14 11.63 9.54
C LEU A 408 20.74 13.03 9.74
N TYR A 409 21.79 13.14 10.56
CA TYR A 409 22.59 14.37 10.67
C TYR A 409 23.72 14.40 9.64
N ASP A 410 24.09 15.61 9.24
CA ASP A 410 25.38 15.89 8.60
C ASP A 410 26.50 15.92 9.66
N SER A 411 27.74 16.09 9.21
CA SER A 411 28.97 16.12 10.01
C SER A 411 29.01 17.14 11.15
N ASP A 412 28.19 18.19 11.08
CA ASP A 412 28.06 19.18 12.14
C ASP A 412 27.08 18.79 13.26
N GLN A 413 26.44 17.62 13.13
CA GLN A 413 25.53 17.03 14.12
C GLN A 413 24.27 17.87 14.40
N PHE A 414 23.91 18.77 13.47
CA PHE A 414 22.74 19.63 13.58
C PHE A 414 21.97 19.73 12.28
N HIS A 415 22.65 20.07 11.17
CA HIS A 415 22.01 20.13 9.87
C HIS A 415 21.63 18.72 9.40
N PRO A 416 20.56 18.59 8.58
CA PRO A 416 20.19 17.29 8.05
C PRO A 416 21.21 16.84 7.02
N SER A 417 21.53 15.56 7.00
CA SER A 417 22.16 14.93 5.84
C SER A 417 21.19 14.93 4.64
N VAL A 418 21.62 14.42 3.49
CA VAL A 418 20.72 14.16 2.36
C VAL A 418 19.58 13.23 2.78
N LEU A 419 19.87 12.15 3.52
CA LEU A 419 18.87 11.21 4.02
C LEU A 419 17.94 11.86 5.06
N GLY A 420 18.47 12.71 5.93
CA GLY A 420 17.66 13.48 6.89
C GLY A 420 16.70 14.45 6.20
N SER A 421 17.17 15.12 5.15
CA SER A 421 16.37 16.04 4.34
C SER A 421 15.28 15.29 3.57
N TYR A 422 15.60 14.08 3.10
CA TYR A 422 14.64 13.17 2.48
C TYR A 422 13.56 12.70 3.46
N ALA A 423 13.95 12.29 4.68
CA ALA A 423 12.98 11.94 5.73
C ALA A 423 12.04 13.11 6.07
N ALA A 424 12.55 14.34 6.06
CA ALA A 424 11.73 15.54 6.24
C ALA A 424 10.75 15.77 5.08
N ALA A 425 11.24 15.67 3.83
CA ALA A 425 10.40 15.78 2.64
C ALA A 425 9.29 14.71 2.63
N LEU A 426 9.61 13.46 2.96
CA LEU A 426 8.62 12.39 3.10
C LEU A 426 7.58 12.68 4.18
N SER A 427 7.99 13.27 5.32
CA SER A 427 7.06 13.64 6.39
C SER A 427 6.07 14.71 5.92
N ILE A 428 6.55 15.68 5.14
CA ILE A 428 5.69 16.71 4.54
C ILE A 428 4.77 16.08 3.48
N TYR A 429 5.30 15.21 2.63
CA TYR A 429 4.50 14.47 1.64
C TYR A 429 3.36 13.69 2.28
N ALA A 430 3.65 12.89 3.32
CA ALA A 430 2.65 12.11 4.05
C ALA A 430 1.55 13.00 4.64
N GLU A 431 1.87 14.16 5.21
CA GLU A 431 0.84 15.06 5.73
C GLU A 431 0.04 15.79 4.65
N LEU A 432 0.69 16.25 3.58
CA LEU A 432 0.01 16.99 2.52
C LEU A 432 -0.91 16.08 1.70
N TYR A 433 -0.39 14.92 1.28
CA TYR A 433 -1.07 14.00 0.37
C TYR A 433 -1.77 12.86 1.08
N GLN A 434 -1.50 12.62 2.37
CA GLN A 434 -2.06 11.51 3.15
C GLN A 434 -1.76 10.16 2.51
N GLN A 435 -0.66 10.05 1.78
CA GLN A 435 -0.24 8.85 1.04
C GLN A 435 1.01 8.26 1.67
N SER A 436 1.09 6.93 1.70
CA SER A 436 2.26 6.27 2.28
C SER A 436 3.48 6.53 1.41
N PRO A 437 4.64 6.88 2.00
CA PRO A 437 5.89 7.03 1.28
C PRO A 437 6.55 5.68 0.98
N SER A 438 5.95 4.55 1.40
CA SER A 438 6.47 3.21 1.13
C SER A 438 6.58 2.95 -0.36
N GLY A 439 7.61 2.22 -0.76
CA GLY A 439 7.84 1.85 -2.15
C GLY A 439 8.55 2.93 -2.97
N LEU A 440 8.41 4.22 -2.61
CA LEU A 440 9.00 5.33 -3.39
C LEU A 440 10.47 5.04 -3.75
N PRO A 441 10.91 5.32 -4.99
CA PRO A 441 12.18 4.82 -5.50
C PRO A 441 13.39 5.39 -4.75
N ALA A 442 14.46 4.59 -4.71
CA ALA A 442 15.75 4.97 -4.11
C ALA A 442 16.54 6.01 -4.92
N GLN A 443 16.03 6.40 -6.08
CA GLN A 443 16.64 7.42 -6.94
C GLN A 443 15.68 8.57 -7.12
N LEU A 444 16.18 9.79 -6.93
CA LEU A 444 15.37 10.99 -7.05
C LEU A 444 16.08 12.01 -7.94
N ARG A 445 15.46 12.36 -9.06
CA ARG A 445 15.97 13.40 -9.96
C ARG A 445 15.27 14.72 -9.67
N LEU A 446 16.04 15.68 -9.17
CA LEU A 446 15.57 17.02 -8.89
C LEU A 446 15.43 17.85 -10.18
N ARG A 447 14.57 18.89 -10.18
CA ARG A 447 14.38 19.76 -11.37
C ARG A 447 15.64 20.52 -11.79
N ASN A 448 16.62 20.68 -10.89
CA ASN A 448 17.93 21.28 -11.21
C ASN A 448 18.90 20.28 -11.89
N GLY A 449 18.48 19.03 -12.12
CA GLY A 449 19.27 17.97 -12.74
C GLY A 449 20.09 17.13 -11.76
N ALA A 450 20.11 17.46 -10.47
CA ALA A 450 20.77 16.64 -9.47
C ALA A 450 20.08 15.27 -9.34
N LEU A 451 20.88 14.20 -9.29
CA LEU A 451 20.42 12.84 -9.07
C LEU A 451 20.86 12.38 -7.69
N LEU A 452 19.89 12.18 -6.80
CA LEU A 452 20.11 11.65 -5.46
C LEU A 452 19.94 10.14 -5.49
N HIS A 453 20.84 9.44 -4.80
CA HIS A 453 20.78 7.99 -4.63
C HIS A 453 20.79 7.67 -3.14
N PHE A 454 19.87 6.82 -2.73
CA PHE A 454 19.74 6.37 -1.34
C PHE A 454 20.03 4.87 -1.24
N ASP A 455 20.57 4.46 -0.10
CA ASP A 455 20.66 3.04 0.22
C ASP A 455 19.23 2.47 0.41
N PRO A 456 18.84 1.38 -0.29
CA PRO A 456 17.46 0.87 -0.23
C PRO A 456 17.02 0.44 1.16
N ASP A 457 17.91 -0.06 2.02
CA ASP A 457 17.57 -0.53 3.36
C ASP A 457 17.34 0.65 4.30
N GLN A 458 18.17 1.69 4.17
CA GLN A 458 17.97 2.97 4.87
C GLN A 458 16.66 3.63 4.44
N LEU A 459 16.37 3.63 3.13
CA LEU A 459 15.15 4.20 2.55
C LEU A 459 13.90 3.56 3.14
N ARG A 460 13.80 2.22 3.11
CA ARG A 460 12.65 1.49 3.66
C ARG A 460 12.45 1.76 5.15
N SER A 461 13.56 1.86 5.90
CA SER A 461 13.52 2.18 7.33
C SER A 461 12.96 3.58 7.58
N VAL A 462 13.38 4.56 6.78
CA VAL A 462 12.88 5.95 6.86
C VAL A 462 11.43 6.05 6.42
N GLN A 463 11.04 5.44 5.30
CA GLN A 463 9.66 5.46 4.80
C GLN A 463 8.68 4.89 5.83
N ALA A 464 9.00 3.72 6.39
CA ALA A 464 8.17 3.09 7.42
C ALA A 464 8.07 3.95 8.69
N ALA A 465 9.17 4.56 9.13
CA ALA A 465 9.18 5.44 10.30
C ALA A 465 8.35 6.71 10.09
N VAL A 466 8.49 7.35 8.93
CA VAL A 466 7.70 8.53 8.53
C VAL A 466 6.21 8.19 8.59
N TRP A 467 5.80 7.09 7.98
CA TRP A 467 4.39 6.74 7.90
C TRP A 467 3.77 6.40 9.25
N ARG A 468 4.47 5.63 10.09
CA ARG A 468 4.02 5.39 11.48
C ARG A 468 3.88 6.68 12.27
N THR A 469 4.78 7.63 12.05
CA THR A 469 4.73 8.93 12.70
C THR A 469 3.54 9.76 12.21
N HIS A 470 3.28 9.76 10.90
CA HIS A 470 2.10 10.37 10.31
C HIS A 470 0.80 9.83 10.94
N LEU A 471 0.64 8.51 11.01
CA LEU A 471 -0.56 7.89 11.58
C LEU A 471 -0.76 8.15 13.08
N SER A 472 0.33 8.34 13.84
CA SER A 472 0.26 8.49 15.30
C SER A 472 0.22 9.94 15.77
N LEU A 473 0.88 10.85 15.06
CA LEU A 473 1.09 12.24 15.48
C LEU A 473 0.64 13.27 14.45
N GLY A 474 0.48 12.88 13.19
CA GLY A 474 0.04 13.75 12.11
C GLY A 474 -1.30 14.41 12.40
N ARG A 475 -1.43 15.70 12.08
CA ARG A 475 -2.68 16.44 12.25
C ARG A 475 -2.82 17.46 11.16
N ARG A 476 -3.98 17.47 10.50
CA ARG A 476 -4.21 18.34 9.33
C ARG A 476 -4.62 19.76 9.69
N GLY A 477 -5.03 20.05 10.92
CA GLY A 477 -5.70 21.32 11.26
C GLY A 477 -7.01 21.49 10.48
N GLY A 478 -7.70 22.61 10.69
CA GLY A 478 -8.98 22.92 10.02
C GLY A 478 -8.95 24.09 9.05
#